data_AF-A0A645FDT8-F1
#
_entry.id   AF-A0A645FDT8-F1
#
_cell.length_a   1.000
_cell.length_b   1.000
_cell.length_c   1.000
_cell.angle_alpha   90.00
_cell.angle_beta   90.00
_cell.angle_gamma   90.00
#
_symmetry.space_group_name_H-M   'P 1'
#
loop_
_entity.id
_entity.type
_entity.pdbx_description
1 polymer ?
#
loop_
_entity_poly.entity_id
_entity_poly.type
_entity_poly.pdbx_seq_one_letter_code
_entity_poly.pdbx_strand_id
1 'polypeptide(L)'
;MAMLDPLDKLDRVADVFAKTFSGGRVFLADLPCGSGAAVLTILCAIAELRRSRRIPRSPLYLTVLGGELSEFARAYAQKAINGLIESLRAEGIFVDADFLHWNACDKFSNADLIKELTLRSAGCAARMLVLANFSGFLQSSGKWDAAKAQFDALFLHSRDENSCAIWIEPLTNNVIKTGGGFFDRLVNWFKKQFGELPQTVSLEGEGNQPIYGASEAHAQHPLRPGHLFRSNLAVVRFDLPNEVKANR
;
A
#
# COMPACT_ATOMS: atom_id res chain seq x y z
N MET A 1 12.06 13.20 -0.77
CA MET A 1 11.89 12.74 0.62
C MET A 1 10.79 13.49 1.35
N ALA A 2 10.73 14.83 1.29
CA ALA A 2 9.69 15.65 1.94
C ALA A 2 8.20 15.38 1.62
N MET A 3 7.82 14.53 0.66
CA MET A 3 6.41 14.27 0.33
C MET A 3 5.85 13.02 1.05
N LEU A 4 6.66 11.96 1.18
CA LEU A 4 6.30 10.75 1.94
C LEU A 4 6.71 10.88 3.41
N ASP A 5 7.69 11.74 3.67
CA ASP A 5 8.16 12.06 5.00
C ASP A 5 8.58 13.54 5.11
N PRO A 6 7.61 14.48 5.18
CA PRO A 6 7.90 15.90 5.36
C PRO A 6 8.59 16.22 6.69
N LEU A 7 8.58 15.29 7.65
CA LEU A 7 8.99 15.52 9.03
C LEU A 7 10.22 14.71 9.46
N ASP A 8 10.81 13.90 8.58
CA ASP A 8 11.95 13.00 8.87
C ASP A 8 11.59 12.02 10.02
N LYS A 9 10.37 11.48 9.96
CA LYS A 9 9.80 10.53 10.95
C LYS A 9 9.45 9.17 10.34
N LEU A 10 9.64 9.01 9.04
CA LEU A 10 9.24 7.87 8.21
C LEU A 10 10.36 7.40 7.27
N ASP A 11 11.62 7.60 7.66
CA ASP A 11 12.83 7.29 6.90
C ASP A 11 12.76 5.89 6.27
N ARG A 12 12.33 4.88 7.03
CA ARG A 12 12.23 3.48 6.56
C ARG A 12 11.16 3.26 5.48
N VAL A 13 10.07 4.03 5.49
CA VAL A 13 9.03 3.96 4.45
C VAL A 13 9.52 4.67 3.19
N ALA A 14 10.15 5.83 3.36
CA ALA A 14 10.75 6.59 2.26
C ALA A 14 11.86 5.80 1.55
N ASP A 15 12.72 5.11 2.30
CA ASP A 15 13.83 4.30 1.77
C ASP A 15 13.35 3.10 0.99
N VAL A 16 12.34 2.36 1.49
CA VAL A 16 11.76 1.24 0.73
C VAL A 16 11.02 1.74 -0.50
N PHE A 17 10.30 2.84 -0.40
CA PHE A 17 9.68 3.44 -1.57
C PHE A 17 10.72 3.80 -2.63
N ALA A 18 11.82 4.45 -2.24
CA ALA A 18 12.92 4.78 -3.14
C ALA A 18 13.58 3.52 -3.72
N LYS A 19 13.86 2.50 -2.90
CA LYS A 19 14.46 1.23 -3.31
C LYS A 19 13.57 0.50 -4.31
N THR A 20 12.29 0.31 -3.98
CA THR A 20 11.31 -0.38 -4.80
C THR A 20 11.09 0.32 -6.14
N PHE A 21 11.01 1.66 -6.18
CA PHE A 21 10.64 2.39 -7.40
C PHE A 21 11.82 3.06 -8.14
N SER A 22 13.06 2.71 -7.79
CA SER A 22 14.28 3.25 -8.44
C SER A 22 14.48 2.79 -9.89
N GLY A 23 13.82 1.70 -10.31
CA GLY A 23 13.85 1.16 -11.67
C GLY A 23 13.56 -0.34 -11.71
N GLY A 24 13.48 -0.92 -12.91
CA GLY A 24 13.22 -2.35 -13.10
C GLY A 24 11.74 -2.70 -13.17
N ARG A 25 11.38 -3.96 -12.86
CA ARG A 25 10.00 -4.45 -12.88
C ARG A 25 9.47 -4.57 -11.46
N VAL A 26 8.37 -3.87 -11.18
CA VAL A 26 7.75 -3.81 -9.86
C VAL A 26 6.30 -4.21 -9.95
N PHE A 27 5.83 -4.98 -8.98
CA PHE A 27 4.45 -5.33 -8.82
C PHE A 27 3.82 -4.51 -7.68
N LEU A 28 2.64 -3.93 -7.91
CA LEU A 28 1.89 -3.15 -6.93
C LEU A 28 0.44 -3.65 -6.86
N ALA A 29 0.02 -4.10 -5.69
CA ALA A 29 -1.38 -4.40 -5.40
C ALA A 29 -2.02 -3.26 -4.59
N ASP A 30 -3.24 -2.85 -4.94
CA ASP A 30 -4.01 -1.80 -4.25
C ASP A 30 -5.37 -2.36 -3.80
N LEU A 31 -5.54 -2.60 -2.48
CA LEU A 31 -6.63 -3.40 -1.92
C LEU A 31 -7.24 -2.83 -0.63
N PRO A 32 -8.52 -2.40 -0.61
CA PRO A 32 -9.35 -2.17 -1.79
C PRO A 32 -8.82 -0.96 -2.56
N CYS A 33 -8.88 -0.99 -3.89
CA CYS A 33 -8.37 0.14 -4.67
C CYS A 33 -9.31 1.35 -4.64
N GLY A 34 -10.61 1.17 -4.37
CA GLY A 34 -11.61 2.22 -4.56
C GLY A 34 -11.51 2.81 -5.98
N SER A 35 -11.45 4.14 -6.08
CA SER A 35 -11.20 4.86 -7.34
C SER A 35 -9.71 5.01 -7.70
N GLY A 36 -8.83 4.20 -7.10
CA GLY A 36 -7.39 4.18 -7.34
C GLY A 36 -6.59 5.23 -6.56
N ALA A 37 -7.13 5.80 -5.48
CA ALA A 37 -6.50 6.94 -4.81
C ALA A 37 -5.06 6.63 -4.33
N ALA A 38 -4.83 5.44 -3.77
CA ALA A 38 -3.50 5.05 -3.29
C ALA A 38 -2.51 4.85 -4.45
N VAL A 39 -2.86 4.05 -5.45
CA VAL A 39 -1.98 3.85 -6.61
C VAL A 39 -1.71 5.15 -7.38
N LEU A 40 -2.71 6.01 -7.59
CA LEU A 40 -2.52 7.30 -8.26
C LEU A 40 -1.58 8.21 -7.46
N THR A 41 -1.72 8.22 -6.13
CA THR A 41 -0.82 8.99 -5.26
C THR A 41 0.62 8.50 -5.39
N ILE A 42 0.84 7.19 -5.38
CA ILE A 42 2.15 6.56 -5.54
C ILE A 42 2.76 6.94 -6.91
N LEU A 43 1.99 6.77 -7.99
CA LEU A 43 2.43 7.06 -9.35
C LEU A 43 2.80 8.54 -9.53
N CYS A 44 1.93 9.44 -9.08
CA CYS A 44 2.18 10.88 -9.15
C CYS A 44 3.38 11.28 -8.28
N ALA A 45 3.52 10.71 -7.08
CA ALA A 45 4.68 10.98 -6.22
C ALA A 45 5.99 10.59 -6.89
N ILE A 46 6.06 9.38 -7.48
CA ILE A 46 7.26 8.91 -8.19
C ILE A 46 7.55 9.81 -9.39
N ALA A 47 6.51 10.15 -10.17
CA ALA A 47 6.64 11.03 -11.33
C ALA A 47 7.18 12.42 -10.94
N GLU A 48 6.66 13.05 -9.89
CA GLU A 48 7.14 14.35 -9.42
C GLU A 48 8.56 14.29 -8.84
N LEU A 49 8.91 13.22 -8.12
CA LEU A 49 10.27 13.00 -7.64
C LEU A 49 11.26 12.85 -8.79
N ARG A 50 10.89 12.12 -9.85
CA ARG A 50 11.69 11.98 -11.08
C ARG A 50 11.78 13.29 -11.85
N ARG A 51 10.67 14.03 -11.96
CA ARG A 51 10.62 15.34 -12.60
C ARG A 51 11.59 16.31 -11.92
N SER A 52 11.56 16.31 -10.60
CA SER A 52 12.40 17.12 -9.71
C SER A 52 13.83 16.58 -9.51
N ARG A 53 14.22 15.51 -10.24
CA ARG A 53 15.54 14.87 -10.17
C ARG A 53 15.96 14.43 -8.75
N ARG A 54 14.98 14.05 -7.93
CA ARG A 54 15.21 13.54 -6.56
C ARG A 54 15.45 12.03 -6.53
N ILE A 55 15.01 11.31 -7.56
CA ILE A 55 15.28 9.88 -7.77
C ILE A 55 15.63 9.62 -9.25
N PRO A 56 16.34 8.51 -9.58
CA PRO A 56 16.71 8.18 -10.95
C PRO A 56 15.51 8.00 -11.88
N ARG A 57 15.72 8.29 -13.18
CA ARG A 57 14.75 8.05 -14.26
C ARG A 57 14.99 6.75 -15.02
N SER A 58 15.69 5.80 -14.41
CA SER A 58 15.84 4.46 -14.98
C SER A 58 14.45 3.88 -15.29
N PRO A 59 14.27 3.18 -16.43
CA PRO A 59 12.97 2.64 -16.81
C PRO A 59 12.35 1.84 -15.66
N LEU A 60 11.13 2.22 -15.29
CA LEU A 60 10.32 1.54 -14.28
C LEU A 60 9.10 0.95 -14.97
N TYR A 61 9.00 -0.37 -14.96
CA TYR A 61 7.86 -1.12 -15.46
C TYR A 61 7.02 -1.54 -14.26
N LEU A 62 5.86 -0.93 -14.09
CA LEU A 62 4.96 -1.19 -13.00
C LEU A 62 3.78 -2.02 -13.49
N THR A 63 3.58 -3.18 -12.86
CA THR A 63 2.35 -3.96 -13.01
C THR A 63 1.47 -3.67 -11.80
N VAL A 64 0.29 -3.12 -12.05
CA VAL A 64 -0.69 -2.74 -11.03
C VAL A 64 -1.87 -3.71 -11.07
N LEU A 65 -2.25 -4.23 -9.91
CA LEU A 65 -3.50 -4.97 -9.74
C LEU A 65 -4.33 -4.34 -8.62
N GLY A 66 -5.47 -3.76 -8.96
CA GLY A 66 -6.45 -3.29 -7.99
C GLY A 66 -7.54 -4.33 -7.75
N GLY A 67 -7.97 -4.47 -6.51
CA GLY A 67 -9.13 -5.28 -6.13
C GLY A 67 -10.17 -4.40 -5.46
N GLU A 68 -11.41 -4.43 -5.92
CA GLU A 68 -12.48 -3.61 -5.36
C GLU A 68 -13.84 -4.24 -5.63
N LEU A 69 -14.78 -4.11 -4.68
CA LEU A 69 -16.12 -4.68 -4.79
C LEU A 69 -16.96 -3.91 -5.81
N SER A 70 -16.90 -2.58 -5.75
CA SER A 70 -17.70 -1.67 -6.58
C SER A 70 -17.19 -1.57 -8.01
N GLU A 71 -18.03 -1.93 -8.97
CA GLU A 71 -17.72 -1.81 -10.41
C GLU A 71 -17.47 -0.35 -10.82
N PHE A 72 -18.27 0.58 -10.31
CA PHE A 72 -18.08 2.00 -10.59
C PHE A 72 -16.71 2.49 -10.12
N ALA A 73 -16.29 2.10 -8.92
CA ALA A 73 -15.00 2.49 -8.36
C ALA A 73 -13.83 1.95 -9.22
N ARG A 74 -13.90 0.67 -9.63
CA ARG A 74 -12.93 0.07 -10.57
C ARG A 74 -12.87 0.81 -11.89
N ALA A 75 -14.02 1.13 -12.49
CA ALA A 75 -14.07 1.88 -13.74
C ALA A 75 -13.43 3.28 -13.62
N TYR A 76 -13.64 3.96 -12.49
CA TYR A 76 -12.97 5.23 -12.21
C TYR A 76 -11.46 5.06 -12.04
N ALA A 77 -11.00 4.04 -11.32
CA ALA A 77 -9.58 3.74 -11.14
C ALA A 77 -8.88 3.50 -12.48
N GLN A 78 -9.48 2.66 -13.34
CA GLN A 78 -8.97 2.39 -14.68
C GLN A 78 -8.91 3.67 -15.53
N LYS A 79 -9.99 4.46 -15.55
CA LYS A 79 -10.04 5.72 -16.30
C LYS A 79 -8.97 6.70 -15.82
N ALA A 80 -8.78 6.81 -14.51
CA ALA A 80 -7.80 7.71 -13.93
C ALA A 80 -6.36 7.31 -14.30
N ILE A 81 -6.00 6.02 -14.17
CA ILE A 81 -4.66 5.55 -14.58
C ILE A 81 -4.46 5.76 -16.07
N ASN A 82 -5.43 5.40 -16.92
CA ASN A 82 -5.32 5.57 -18.37
C ASN A 82 -5.07 7.03 -18.77
N GLY A 83 -5.68 7.98 -18.04
CA GLY A 83 -5.45 9.41 -18.22
C GLY A 83 -4.04 9.89 -17.85
N LEU A 84 -3.26 9.11 -17.09
CA LEU A 84 -1.90 9.44 -16.67
C LEU A 84 -0.80 8.75 -17.47
N ILE A 85 -1.11 7.71 -18.26
CA ILE A 85 -0.11 6.85 -18.92
C ILE A 85 0.94 7.66 -19.71
N GLU A 86 0.52 8.63 -20.51
CA GLU A 86 1.47 9.42 -21.31
C GLU A 86 2.36 10.32 -20.45
N SER A 87 1.80 10.95 -19.42
CA SER A 87 2.55 11.77 -18.46
C SER A 87 3.55 10.93 -17.66
N LEU A 88 3.18 9.70 -17.29
CA LEU A 88 4.05 8.76 -16.59
C LEU A 88 5.19 8.28 -17.51
N ARG A 89 4.88 8.00 -18.78
CA ARG A 89 5.87 7.57 -19.77
C ARG A 89 6.94 8.63 -20.00
N ALA A 90 6.57 9.92 -20.01
CA ALA A 90 7.51 11.03 -20.11
C ALA A 90 8.55 11.07 -18.98
N GLU A 91 8.22 10.52 -17.81
CA GLU A 91 9.12 10.37 -16.65
C GLU A 91 9.75 8.95 -16.57
N GLY A 92 9.68 8.16 -17.64
CA GLY A 92 10.26 6.81 -17.71
C GLY A 92 9.52 5.76 -16.90
N ILE A 93 8.22 5.96 -16.62
CA ILE A 93 7.36 5.03 -15.89
C ILE A 93 6.37 4.40 -16.89
N PHE A 94 6.42 3.09 -17.01
CA PHE A 94 5.57 2.29 -17.89
C PHE A 94 4.62 1.49 -17.03
N VAL A 95 3.32 1.74 -17.14
CA VAL A 95 2.30 1.12 -16.28
C VAL A 95 1.45 0.17 -17.12
N ASP A 96 1.34 -1.07 -16.64
CA ASP A 96 0.29 -2.01 -17.01
C ASP A 96 -0.63 -2.18 -15.79
N ALA A 97 -1.92 -1.93 -15.94
CA ALA A 97 -2.84 -1.86 -14.80
C ALA A 97 -4.17 -2.56 -15.11
N ASP A 98 -4.64 -3.35 -14.15
CA ASP A 98 -5.93 -4.02 -14.20
C ASP A 98 -6.65 -3.93 -12.84
N PHE A 99 -7.97 -3.95 -12.88
CA PHE A 99 -8.84 -3.76 -11.72
C PHE A 99 -9.93 -4.83 -11.68
N LEU A 100 -9.81 -5.73 -10.71
CA LEU A 100 -10.65 -6.91 -10.59
C LEU A 100 -11.71 -6.75 -9.50
N HIS A 101 -12.83 -7.44 -9.69
CA HIS A 101 -13.81 -7.59 -8.62
C HIS A 101 -13.18 -8.35 -7.46
N TRP A 102 -13.22 -7.77 -6.26
CA TRP A 102 -12.75 -8.42 -5.05
C TRP A 102 -13.67 -8.16 -3.86
N ASN A 103 -14.04 -9.23 -3.16
CA ASN A 103 -14.78 -9.21 -1.92
C ASN A 103 -13.92 -9.82 -0.80
N ALA A 104 -13.46 -8.97 0.12
CA ALA A 104 -12.60 -9.37 1.22
C ALA A 104 -13.22 -10.40 2.20
N CYS A 105 -14.55 -10.59 2.18
CA CYS A 105 -15.23 -11.58 3.00
C CYS A 105 -15.55 -12.88 2.24
N ASP A 106 -15.30 -12.95 0.94
CA ASP A 106 -15.58 -14.13 0.13
C ASP A 106 -14.29 -14.91 -0.18
N LYS A 107 -14.31 -16.21 0.10
CA LYS A 107 -13.12 -17.07 -0.06
C LYS A 107 -12.75 -17.31 -1.52
N PHE A 108 -13.73 -17.38 -2.43
CA PHE A 108 -13.47 -17.64 -3.85
C PHE A 108 -12.94 -16.39 -4.53
N SER A 109 -13.57 -15.24 -4.27
CA SER A 109 -13.10 -13.94 -4.71
C SER A 109 -11.66 -13.65 -4.24
N ASN A 110 -11.32 -14.03 -3.00
CA ASN A 110 -9.96 -13.87 -2.51
C ASN A 110 -8.97 -14.85 -3.18
N ALA A 111 -9.38 -16.08 -3.46
CA ALA A 111 -8.55 -17.06 -4.17
C ALA A 111 -8.27 -16.63 -5.62
N ASP A 112 -9.28 -16.11 -6.31
CA ASP A 112 -9.14 -15.57 -7.67
C ASP A 112 -8.19 -14.36 -7.68
N LEU A 113 -8.31 -13.46 -6.71
CA LEU A 113 -7.37 -12.35 -6.56
C LEU A 113 -5.94 -12.86 -6.32
N ILE A 114 -5.74 -13.80 -5.40
CA ILE A 114 -4.42 -14.37 -5.09
C ILE A 114 -3.78 -15.02 -6.33
N LYS A 115 -4.58 -15.73 -7.14
CA LYS A 115 -4.12 -16.30 -8.40
C LYS A 115 -3.60 -15.20 -9.33
N GLU A 116 -4.35 -14.11 -9.50
CA GLU A 116 -3.96 -12.99 -10.35
C GLU A 116 -2.74 -12.24 -9.80
N LEU A 117 -2.65 -12.02 -8.49
CA LEU A 117 -1.46 -11.47 -7.82
C LEU A 117 -0.23 -12.33 -8.15
N THR A 118 -0.36 -13.66 -8.07
CA THR A 118 0.73 -14.61 -8.33
C THR A 118 1.18 -14.58 -9.78
N LEU A 119 0.24 -14.62 -10.72
CA LEU A 119 0.54 -14.64 -12.15
C LEU A 119 1.18 -13.33 -12.62
N ARG A 120 0.66 -12.19 -12.17
CA ARG A 120 1.09 -10.86 -12.62
C ARG A 120 2.35 -10.36 -11.94
N SER A 121 2.66 -10.86 -10.75
CA SER A 121 3.91 -10.53 -10.07
C SER A 121 5.11 -11.34 -10.58
N ALA A 122 4.88 -12.34 -11.45
CA ALA A 122 5.95 -13.17 -12.00
C ALA A 122 7.01 -12.32 -12.73
N GLY A 123 8.27 -12.50 -12.35
CA GLY A 123 9.41 -11.76 -12.92
C GLY A 123 9.55 -10.32 -12.44
N CYS A 124 8.77 -9.88 -11.44
CA CYS A 124 8.99 -8.60 -10.76
C CYS A 124 10.07 -8.76 -9.67
N ALA A 125 10.97 -7.80 -9.59
CA ALA A 125 12.08 -7.80 -8.62
C ALA A 125 11.64 -7.36 -7.21
N ALA A 126 10.50 -6.69 -7.12
CA ALA A 126 9.89 -6.24 -5.87
C ALA A 126 8.36 -6.27 -5.95
N ARG A 127 7.72 -6.49 -4.81
CA ARG A 127 6.26 -6.53 -4.67
C ARG A 127 5.82 -5.62 -3.53
N MET A 128 4.82 -4.80 -3.77
CA MET A 128 4.22 -3.95 -2.73
C MET A 128 2.73 -4.24 -2.66
N LEU A 129 2.27 -4.64 -1.49
CA LEU A 129 0.85 -4.78 -1.17
C LEU A 129 0.40 -3.53 -0.42
N VAL A 130 -0.49 -2.74 -1.01
CA VAL A 130 -1.07 -1.57 -0.37
C VAL A 130 -2.49 -1.90 0.07
N LEU A 131 -2.78 -1.66 1.36
CA LEU A 131 -4.13 -1.65 1.88
C LEU A 131 -4.48 -0.26 2.38
N ALA A 132 -5.57 0.30 1.90
CA ALA A 132 -5.92 1.69 2.20
C ALA A 132 -7.39 1.87 2.59
N ASN A 133 -7.64 2.75 3.57
CA ASN A 133 -8.97 3.23 3.95
C ASN A 133 -9.98 2.11 4.24
N PHE A 134 -9.54 1.08 4.97
CA PHE A 134 -10.32 -0.13 5.19
C PHE A 134 -10.86 -0.24 6.62
N SER A 135 -10.37 0.57 7.55
CA SER A 135 -10.79 0.57 8.96
C SER A 135 -12.30 0.76 9.15
N GLY A 136 -12.95 1.59 8.32
CA GLY A 136 -14.41 1.77 8.36
C GLY A 136 -15.19 0.49 8.04
N PHE A 137 -14.73 -0.28 7.06
CA PHE A 137 -15.34 -1.56 6.70
C PHE A 137 -15.00 -2.65 7.74
N LEU A 138 -13.72 -2.79 8.09
CA LEU A 138 -13.26 -3.90 8.92
C LEU A 138 -13.63 -3.73 10.39
N GLN A 139 -13.45 -2.53 10.94
CA GLN A 139 -13.71 -2.26 12.36
C GLN A 139 -15.10 -1.68 12.57
N SER A 140 -15.42 -0.54 11.97
CA SER A 140 -16.69 0.15 12.25
C SER A 140 -17.91 -0.64 11.81
N SER A 141 -17.79 -1.42 10.73
CA SER A 141 -18.87 -2.30 10.23
C SER A 141 -18.77 -3.75 10.73
N GLY A 142 -17.83 -4.05 11.64
CA GLY A 142 -17.68 -5.36 12.27
C GLY A 142 -17.32 -6.51 11.32
N LYS A 143 -16.66 -6.23 10.20
CA LYS A 143 -16.33 -7.25 9.17
C LYS A 143 -14.98 -7.94 9.37
N TRP A 144 -14.22 -7.53 10.38
CA TRP A 144 -12.90 -8.10 10.68
C TRP A 144 -12.90 -9.63 10.70
N ASP A 145 -13.75 -10.26 11.51
CA ASP A 145 -13.73 -11.72 11.67
C ASP A 145 -14.12 -12.46 10.38
N ALA A 146 -14.99 -11.86 9.57
CA ALA A 146 -15.40 -12.43 8.28
C ALA A 146 -14.33 -12.30 7.19
N ALA A 147 -13.41 -11.33 7.30
CA ALA A 147 -12.34 -11.09 6.33
C ALA A 147 -10.97 -11.65 6.79
N LYS A 148 -10.84 -11.98 8.08
CA LYS A 148 -9.56 -12.35 8.69
C LYS A 148 -8.88 -13.53 7.98
N ALA A 149 -9.62 -14.61 7.69
CA ALA A 149 -9.07 -15.78 7.02
C ALA A 149 -8.59 -15.46 5.59
N GLN A 150 -9.25 -14.52 4.92
CA GLN A 150 -8.88 -14.04 3.59
C GLN A 150 -7.59 -13.21 3.66
N PHE A 151 -7.42 -12.38 4.69
CA PHE A 151 -6.15 -11.68 4.93
C PHE A 151 -5.01 -12.62 5.28
N ASP A 152 -5.26 -13.67 6.07
CA ASP A 152 -4.25 -14.70 6.38
C ASP A 152 -3.68 -15.26 5.06
N ALA A 153 -4.55 -15.67 4.14
CA ALA A 153 -4.15 -16.16 2.82
C ALA A 153 -3.48 -15.07 1.96
N LEU A 154 -4.06 -13.87 1.89
CA LEU A 154 -3.55 -12.77 1.07
C LEU A 154 -2.10 -12.41 1.46
N PHE A 155 -1.83 -12.25 2.76
CA PHE A 155 -0.51 -11.92 3.26
C PHE A 155 0.46 -13.09 3.06
N LEU A 156 0.02 -14.33 3.27
CA LEU A 156 0.83 -15.53 3.05
C LEU A 156 1.32 -15.66 1.59
N HIS A 157 0.44 -15.37 0.63
CA HIS A 157 0.72 -15.48 -0.81
C HIS A 157 1.41 -14.24 -1.40
N SER A 158 1.45 -13.12 -0.66
CA SER A 158 2.14 -11.90 -1.08
C SER A 158 3.63 -11.87 -0.70
N ARG A 159 4.13 -12.92 -0.01
CA ARG A 159 5.53 -13.04 0.43
C ARG A 159 6.49 -13.30 -0.74
N ASP A 160 7.61 -12.60 -0.75
CA ASP A 160 8.76 -12.73 -1.67
C ASP A 160 10.01 -12.01 -1.12
N GLU A 161 11.19 -12.20 -1.74
CA GLU A 161 12.50 -11.68 -1.32
C GLU A 161 12.53 -10.15 -1.10
N ASN A 162 11.79 -9.38 -1.90
CA ASN A 162 11.65 -7.92 -1.76
C ASN A 162 10.17 -7.53 -1.70
N SER A 163 9.44 -8.11 -0.76
CA SER A 163 8.02 -7.84 -0.57
C SER A 163 7.73 -7.07 0.71
N CYS A 164 6.83 -6.09 0.63
CA CYS A 164 6.30 -5.41 1.80
C CYS A 164 4.81 -5.18 1.66
N ALA A 165 4.13 -5.07 2.80
CA ALA A 165 2.77 -4.57 2.87
C ALA A 165 2.74 -3.22 3.59
N ILE A 166 1.99 -2.28 3.03
CA ILE A 166 1.79 -0.94 3.60
C ILE A 166 0.29 -0.79 3.85
N TRP A 167 -0.07 -0.50 5.09
CA TRP A 167 -1.44 -0.19 5.47
C TRP A 167 -1.59 1.30 5.75
N ILE A 168 -2.51 1.97 5.04
CA ILE A 168 -2.75 3.41 5.11
C ILE A 168 -4.18 3.66 5.58
N GLU A 169 -4.35 4.43 6.65
CA GLU A 169 -5.67 4.79 7.17
C GLU A 169 -5.76 6.29 7.49
N PRO A 170 -6.97 6.87 7.52
CA PRO A 170 -7.16 8.20 8.08
C PRO A 170 -6.68 8.26 9.53
N LEU A 171 -5.93 9.30 9.89
CA LEU A 171 -5.44 9.50 11.26
C LEU A 171 -6.60 9.88 12.19
N THR A 172 -7.21 8.87 12.81
CA THR A 172 -8.34 9.01 13.73
C THR A 172 -8.13 8.19 14.99
N ASN A 173 -8.79 8.56 16.09
CA ASN A 173 -8.74 7.80 17.34
C ASN A 173 -9.18 6.34 17.17
N ASN A 174 -10.10 6.05 16.25
CA ASN A 174 -10.53 4.68 15.96
C ASN A 174 -9.41 3.83 15.34
N VAL A 175 -8.43 4.47 14.69
CA VAL A 175 -7.29 3.82 14.07
C VAL A 175 -6.12 3.68 15.04
N ILE A 176 -5.75 4.76 15.73
CA ILE A 176 -4.48 4.85 16.47
C ILE A 176 -4.57 4.62 18.00
N LYS A 177 -5.79 4.47 18.56
CA LYS A 177 -5.95 4.35 20.02
C LYS A 177 -5.22 3.12 20.56
N THR A 178 -4.27 3.34 21.47
CA THR A 178 -3.58 2.24 22.17
C THR A 178 -4.57 1.41 23.00
N GLY A 179 -4.44 0.08 22.95
CA GLY A 179 -5.30 -0.89 23.62
C GLY A 179 -6.66 -1.11 22.97
N GLY A 180 -6.89 -0.66 21.73
CA GLY A 180 -8.20 -0.91 21.08
C GLY A 180 -8.44 -0.31 19.70
N GLY A 181 -7.49 0.42 19.14
CA GLY A 181 -7.54 0.96 17.79
C GLY A 181 -7.35 -0.12 16.71
N PHE A 182 -7.68 0.24 15.48
CA PHE A 182 -7.58 -0.67 14.34
C PHE A 182 -6.13 -1.14 14.12
N PHE A 183 -5.15 -0.25 14.22
CA PHE A 183 -3.74 -0.62 14.04
C PHE A 183 -3.22 -1.56 15.12
N ASP A 184 -3.63 -1.40 16.37
CA ASP A 184 -3.27 -2.36 17.43
C ASP A 184 -3.82 -3.75 17.13
N ARG A 185 -5.09 -3.82 16.70
CA ARG A 185 -5.71 -5.10 16.31
C ARG A 185 -4.97 -5.74 15.13
N LEU A 186 -4.69 -4.95 14.11
CA LEU A 186 -3.99 -5.38 12.90
C LEU A 186 -2.57 -5.89 13.22
N VAL A 187 -1.80 -5.14 13.99
CA VAL A 187 -0.44 -5.51 14.40
C VAL A 187 -0.47 -6.78 15.25
N ASN A 188 -1.39 -6.88 16.22
CA ASN A 188 -1.50 -8.07 17.06
C ASN A 188 -1.89 -9.31 16.24
N TRP A 189 -2.81 -9.16 15.28
CA TRP A 189 -3.15 -10.23 14.34
C TRP A 189 -1.95 -10.66 13.53
N PHE A 190 -1.25 -9.72 12.92
CA PHE A 190 -0.09 -10.01 12.09
C PHE A 190 1.03 -10.68 12.89
N LYS A 191 1.35 -10.19 14.09
CA LYS A 191 2.31 -10.84 15.01
C LYS A 191 1.88 -12.26 15.38
N LYS A 192 0.59 -12.50 15.60
CA LYS A 192 0.08 -13.85 15.91
C LYS A 192 0.24 -14.81 14.72
N GLN A 193 0.10 -14.33 13.49
CA GLN A 193 0.19 -15.17 12.29
C GLN A 193 1.64 -15.34 11.78
N PHE A 194 2.48 -14.33 11.92
CA PHE A 194 3.80 -14.26 11.28
C PHE A 194 4.97 -14.00 12.24
N GLY A 195 4.70 -13.80 13.54
CA GLY A 195 5.66 -13.25 14.52
C GLY A 195 6.75 -14.17 15.05
N GLU A 196 6.82 -15.44 14.63
CA GLU A 196 8.02 -16.27 14.89
C GLU A 196 9.21 -15.89 13.99
N LEU A 197 9.01 -14.94 13.06
CA LEU A 197 10.02 -14.54 12.09
C LEU A 197 10.61 -13.16 12.50
N PRO A 198 11.94 -13.06 12.73
CA PRO A 198 12.61 -11.92 13.36
C PRO A 198 12.61 -10.60 12.55
N GLN A 199 11.86 -10.51 11.44
CA GLN A 199 11.93 -9.39 10.49
C GLN A 199 10.58 -8.74 10.19
N THR A 200 9.49 -9.10 10.87
CA THR A 200 8.15 -8.97 10.26
C THR A 200 7.47 -7.60 10.39
N VAL A 201 7.95 -6.68 11.24
CA VAL A 201 7.40 -5.31 11.35
C VAL A 201 8.53 -4.28 11.40
N SER A 202 8.82 -3.63 10.28
CA SER A 202 9.82 -2.54 10.22
C SER A 202 9.17 -1.16 10.46
N LEU A 203 8.77 -0.94 11.70
CA LEU A 203 8.67 0.35 12.38
C LEU A 203 9.01 0.05 13.84
N GLU A 204 10.31 -0.07 14.14
CA GLU A 204 10.77 -0.27 15.51
C GLU A 204 10.39 0.97 16.33
N GLY A 205 9.42 0.81 17.24
CA GLY A 205 9.34 1.67 18.40
C GLY A 205 10.49 1.32 19.34
N GLU A 206 11.68 1.85 19.08
CA GLU A 206 12.68 1.96 20.15
C GLU A 206 12.22 3.05 21.11
N GLY A 207 11.98 2.68 22.37
CA GLY A 207 11.34 3.57 23.34
C GLY A 207 9.85 3.79 23.06
N ASN A 208 9.21 4.71 23.79
CA ASN A 208 7.77 5.01 23.78
C ASN A 208 7.18 5.52 22.43
N GLN A 209 7.75 5.17 21.27
CA GLN A 209 7.27 5.59 19.96
C GLN A 209 6.18 4.64 19.42
N PRO A 210 5.16 5.18 18.71
CA PRO A 210 4.11 4.37 18.11
C PRO A 210 4.64 3.53 16.94
N ILE A 211 4.06 2.34 16.75
CA ILE A 211 4.40 1.41 15.65
C ILE A 211 3.88 1.87 14.27
N TYR A 212 3.37 3.09 14.18
CA TYR A 212 2.81 3.68 12.97
C TYR A 212 3.44 5.04 12.72
N GLY A 213 3.58 5.37 11.43
CA GLY A 213 3.82 6.71 10.98
C GLY A 213 2.56 7.56 10.98
N ALA A 214 2.68 8.83 11.37
CA ALA A 214 1.60 9.80 11.21
C ALA A 214 2.10 10.99 10.40
N SER A 215 1.28 11.42 9.45
CA SER A 215 1.56 12.60 8.63
C SER A 215 0.30 13.44 8.48
N GLU A 216 0.51 14.74 8.42
CA GLU A 216 -0.52 15.75 8.21
C GLU A 216 -0.04 16.69 7.10
N ALA A 217 -0.89 16.88 6.11
CA ALA A 217 -0.66 17.78 5.00
C ALA A 217 -1.86 18.70 4.78
N HIS A 218 -1.58 19.91 4.32
CA HIS A 218 -2.59 20.86 3.88
C HIS A 218 -2.41 21.10 2.39
N ALA A 219 -3.52 21.03 1.65
CA ALA A 219 -3.51 21.26 0.21
C ALA A 219 -4.62 22.22 -0.18
N GLN A 220 -4.35 23.04 -1.21
CA GLN A 220 -5.33 23.94 -1.77
C GLN A 220 -6.45 23.14 -2.42
N HIS A 221 -7.71 23.42 -2.05
CA HIS A 221 -8.85 22.76 -2.65
C HIS A 221 -8.97 23.19 -4.12
N PRO A 222 -9.00 22.24 -5.07
CA PRO A 222 -8.90 22.54 -6.50
C PRO A 222 -10.09 23.34 -7.03
N LEU A 223 -11.25 23.23 -6.38
CA LEU A 223 -12.49 23.93 -6.77
C LEU A 223 -12.84 25.13 -5.88
N ARG A 224 -12.05 25.42 -4.84
CA ARG A 224 -12.37 26.47 -3.85
C ARG A 224 -11.12 27.28 -3.55
N PRO A 225 -10.84 28.34 -4.32
CA PRO A 225 -9.70 29.22 -4.07
C PRO A 225 -9.70 29.74 -2.63
N GLY A 226 -8.55 29.73 -1.97
CA GLY A 226 -8.40 30.16 -0.57
C GLY A 226 -8.86 29.14 0.48
N HIS A 227 -9.50 28.02 0.08
CA HIS A 227 -9.82 26.94 1.00
C HIS A 227 -8.73 25.87 0.99
N LEU A 228 -8.08 25.66 2.15
CA LEU A 228 -7.17 24.54 2.36
C LEU A 228 -7.97 23.35 2.90
N PHE A 229 -7.78 22.17 2.30
CA PHE A 229 -8.24 20.93 2.89
C PHE A 229 -7.08 20.23 3.58
N ARG A 230 -7.40 19.61 4.72
CA ARG A 230 -6.46 18.89 5.57
C ARG A 230 -6.53 17.40 5.23
N SER A 231 -5.36 16.78 5.05
CA SER A 231 -5.20 15.34 4.85
C SER A 231 -4.33 14.78 5.97
N ASN A 232 -4.91 13.90 6.79
CA ASN A 232 -4.17 13.26 7.89
C ASN A 232 -4.18 11.76 7.69
N LEU A 233 -3.00 11.16 7.68
CA LEU A 233 -2.82 9.74 7.42
C LEU A 233 -1.98 9.10 8.51
N ALA A 234 -2.33 7.85 8.82
CA ALA A 234 -1.55 6.94 9.63
C ALA A 234 -1.11 5.76 8.76
N VAL A 235 0.14 5.32 8.90
CA VAL A 235 0.73 4.28 8.06
C VAL A 235 1.43 3.23 8.92
N VAL A 236 1.18 1.96 8.64
CA VAL A 236 1.96 0.84 9.20
C VAL A 236 2.59 0.06 8.07
N ARG A 237 3.85 -0.35 8.26
CA ARG A 237 4.57 -1.22 7.33
C ARG A 237 4.75 -2.60 7.95
N PHE A 238 4.49 -3.61 7.15
CA PHE A 238 4.80 -5.01 7.45
C PHE A 238 5.82 -5.51 6.43
N ASP A 239 6.89 -6.10 6.94
CA ASP A 239 7.83 -6.82 6.10
C ASP A 239 7.35 -8.26 6.00
N LEU A 240 7.06 -8.69 4.78
CA LEU A 240 6.48 -9.98 4.55
C LEU A 240 7.61 -11.02 4.60
N PRO A 241 7.53 -12.02 5.48
CA PRO A 241 8.66 -12.88 5.73
C PRO A 241 8.96 -13.77 4.52
N ASN A 242 10.24 -13.97 4.22
CA ASN A 242 10.65 -15.04 3.32
C ASN A 242 11.13 -16.25 4.15
N GLU A 243 10.98 -17.46 3.64
CA GLU A 243 11.70 -18.59 4.22
C GLU A 243 13.20 -18.28 4.12
N VAL A 244 13.88 -18.20 5.27
CA VAL A 244 15.34 -18.16 5.28
C VAL A 244 15.78 -19.46 4.64
N LYS A 245 16.25 -19.39 3.38
CA LYS A 245 16.94 -20.52 2.77
C LYS A 245 18.12 -20.83 3.67
N ALA A 246 18.03 -21.90 4.45
CA ALA A 246 19.18 -22.43 5.15
C ALA A 246 20.24 -22.70 4.08
N ASN A 247 21.37 -21.99 4.15
CA ASN A 247 22.51 -22.26 3.29
C ASN A 247 22.84 -23.75 3.43
N ARG A 248 22.54 -24.53 2.38
CA ARG A 248 23.00 -25.90 2.20
C ARG A 248 24.21 -25.88 1.29
#